data_AF-A0A533RT80-F1
#
_entry.id   AF-A0A533RT80-F1
#
_cell.length_a   1.000
_cell.length_b   1.000
_cell.length_c   1.000
_cell.angle_alpha   90.00
_cell.angle_beta   90.00
_cell.angle_gamma   90.00
#
_symmetry.space_group_name_H-M   'P 1'
#
loop_
_entity.id
_entity.type
_entity.pdbx_description
1 polymer ?
#
loop_
_entity_poly.entity_id
_entity_poly.type
_entity_poly.pdbx_seq_one_letter_code
_entity_poly.pdbx_strand_id
1 'polypeptide(L)' 'KGLAKGMVDAFATNVQSVREPDPYKGNGIKYEGERIRRKVGKTGAKKK' A
#
# COMPACT_ATOMS: atom_id res chain seq x y z
N LYS A 1 16.50 -0.97 -19.71
CA LYS A 1 15.75 -0.68 -20.96
C LYS A 1 14.38 -1.36 -20.83
N GLY A 2 13.35 -0.61 -20.44
CA GLY A 2 12.01 -1.13 -20.17
C GLY A 2 11.00 -0.62 -21.18
N LEU A 3 9.92 -1.38 -21.37
CA LEU A 3 8.73 -0.96 -22.10
C LEU A 3 8.22 0.39 -21.59
N ALA A 4 7.60 1.16 -22.48
CA ALA A 4 7.17 2.54 -22.28
C ALA A 4 6.68 2.79 -20.85
N LYS A 5 7.29 3.78 -20.18
CA LYS A 5 7.07 4.11 -18.76
C LYS A 5 5.58 4.13 -18.36
N GLY A 6 4.71 4.64 -19.24
CA GLY A 6 3.27 4.67 -19.01
C GLY A 6 2.59 3.30 -18.87
N MET A 7 3.06 2.27 -19.57
CA MET A 7 2.53 0.91 -19.44
C MET A 7 2.89 0.28 -18.09
N VAL A 8 4.11 0.54 -17.61
CA VAL A 8 4.57 0.05 -16.30
C VAL A 8 3.81 0.76 -15.17
N ASP A 9 3.61 2.07 -15.31
CA ASP A 9 2.83 2.87 -14.34
C ASP A 9 1.36 2.38 -14.30
N ALA A 10 0.71 2.19 -15.46
CA ALA A 10 -0.67 1.69 -15.53
C ALA A 10 -0.82 0.28 -14.97
N PHE A 11 0.14 -0.60 -15.23
CA PHE A 11 0.16 -1.95 -14.66
C PHE A 11 0.33 -1.92 -13.14
N ALA A 12 1.26 -1.12 -12.63
CA ALA A 12 1.49 -0.99 -11.19
C ALA A 12 0.25 -0.46 -10.45
N THR A 13 -0.46 0.52 -11.03
CA THR A 13 -1.75 1.01 -10.50
C THR A 13 -2.80 -0.10 -10.44
N ASN A 14 -2.96 -0.88 -11.52
CA ASN A 14 -3.92 -1.99 -11.55
C ASN A 14 -3.62 -3.05 -10.47
N VAL A 15 -2.34 -3.34 -10.23
CA VAL A 15 -1.91 -4.28 -9.19
C VAL A 15 -2.21 -3.73 -7.79
N GLN A 16 -2.04 -2.43 -7.56
CA GLN A 16 -2.38 -1.79 -6.28
C GLN A 16 -3.88 -1.87 -5.96
N SER A 17 -4.75 -1.73 -6.97
CA SER A 17 -6.21 -1.80 -6.81
C SER A 17 -6.72 -3.16 -6.34
N VAL A 18 -5.95 -4.24 -6.56
CA VAL A 18 -6.33 -5.59 -6.08
C VAL A 18 -6.31 -5.66 -4.56
N ARG A 19 -5.38 -4.97 -3.91
CA ARG A 19 -5.26 -4.95 -2.45
C ARG A 19 -4.61 -3.68 -1.97
N GLU A 20 -5.46 -2.67 -1.75
CA GLU A 20 -5.02 -1.38 -1.23
C GLU A 20 -4.39 -1.52 0.17
N PRO A 21 -3.40 -0.68 0.49
CA PRO A 21 -2.77 -0.67 1.80
C PRO A 21 -3.75 -0.21 2.88
N ASP A 22 -4.06 -1.10 3.83
CA ASP A 22 -4.97 -0.84 4.93
C ASP A 22 -4.49 0.34 5.81
N PRO A 23 -5.34 1.34 6.11
CA PRO A 23 -4.95 2.54 6.83
C PRO A 23 -4.68 2.32 8.32
N TYR A 24 -4.91 1.14 8.89
CA TYR A 24 -4.62 0.83 10.29
C TYR A 24 -3.40 -0.07 10.43
N LYS A 25 -3.34 -1.14 9.63
CA LYS A 25 -2.29 -2.16 9.70
C LYS A 25 -1.16 -1.91 8.70
N GLY A 26 -1.38 -1.08 7.68
CA GLY A 26 -0.45 -0.88 6.56
C GLY A 26 -0.27 -2.12 5.70
N ASN A 27 -1.23 -3.05 5.76
CA ASN A 27 -1.21 -4.31 5.03
C ASN A 27 -1.78 -4.11 3.63
N GLY A 28 -1.04 -4.45 2.58
CA GLY A 28 -1.49 -4.36 1.19
C GLY A 28 -0.32 -4.17 0.24
N ILE A 29 -0.64 -3.89 -1.02
CA ILE A 29 0.34 -3.63 -2.08
C ILE A 29 0.66 -2.13 -2.07
N LYS A 30 1.93 -1.79 -1.92
CA LYS A 30 2.42 -0.40 -1.84
C LYS A 30 3.71 -0.26 -2.63
N TYR A 31 4.03 0.96 -3.01
CA TYR A 31 5.32 1.23 -3.62
C TYR A 31 6.44 1.15 -2.58
N GLU A 32 7.65 0.85 -3.07
CA GLU A 32 8.84 0.89 -2.25
C GLU A 32 9.09 2.32 -1.75
N GLY A 33 9.23 2.49 -0.43
CA GLY A 33 9.37 3.81 0.21
C GLY A 33 8.05 4.56 0.47
N GLU A 34 6.89 4.02 0.09
CA GLU A 34 5.59 4.67 0.34
C GLU A 34 5.25 4.70 1.85
N ARG A 35 5.07 5.90 2.39
CA ARG A 35 4.70 6.12 3.80
C ARG A 35 3.18 6.16 3.96
N ILE A 36 2.60 5.01 4.32
CA ILE A 36 1.17 4.89 4.62
C ILE A 36 0.82 5.69 5.88
N ARG A 37 -0.13 6.63 5.78
CA ARG A 37 -0.65 7.39 6.93
C ARG A 37 -1.54 6.47 7.77
N ARG A 38 -0.95 5.90 8.83
CA ARG A 38 -1.68 5.00 9.73
C ARG A 38 -2.64 5.80 10.63
N LYS A 39 -3.91 5.43 10.62
CA LYS A 39 -4.90 5.90 11.59
C LYS A 39 -4.74 5.12 12.89
N VAL A 40 -4.97 5.80 14.01
CA VAL A 40 -4.94 5.17 15.33
C VAL A 40 -6.10 4.19 15.38
N GLY A 41 -5.80 2.89 15.45
CA GLY A 41 -6.82 1.88 15.71
C GLY A 41 -7.35 2.04 17.14
N LYS A 42 -8.60 1.64 17.39
CA LYS A 42 -9.18 1.61 18.75
C LYS A 42 -8.55 0.55 19.67
N THR A 43 -7.55 -0.19 19.20
CA THR A 43 -6.96 -1.33 19.92
C THR A 43 -5.71 -0.90 20.67
N GLY A 44 -5.91 -0.14 21.75
CA GLY A 44 -4.91 0.12 22.79
C GLY A 44 -4.91 -0.93 23.92
N ALA A 45 -5.47 -2.12 23.71
CA ALA A 45 -5.62 -3.12 24.77
C ALA A 45 -5.23 -4.52 24.30
N LYS A 46 -3.93 -4.82 24.40
CA LYS A 46 -3.37 -6.08 24.95
C LYS A 46 -1.85 -5.99 24.81
N LYS A 47 -1.22 -5.35 25.80
CA LYS A 47 0.17 -5.64 26.15
C LYS A 47 0.22 -7.11 26.57
N LYS A 48 1.17 -7.85 26.02
CA LYS A 48 1.74 -9.00 26.72
C LYS A 48 2.82 -8.49 27.67
#